data_AF-C0D5Y0-F1
#
_entry.id   AF-C0D5Y0-F1
#
_cell.length_a   1.000
_cell.length_b   1.000
_cell.length_c   1.000
_cell.angle_alpha   90.00
_cell.angle_beta   90.00
_cell.angle_gamma   90.00
#
_symmetry.space_group_name_H-M   'P 1'
#
loop_
_entity.id
_entity.type
_entity.pdbx_description
1 polymer ?
#
loop_
_entity_poly.entity_id
_entity_poly.type
_entity_poly.pdbx_seq_one_letter_code
_entity_poly.pdbx_strand_id
1 'polypeptide(L)'
;PQIPDRAEIEKDLHKVDYRAIRVENCQVLFERDDTRIDLGAIAKGFIADRLKEYLEENGVTSAVINLGGNVLCLGERPDGEPFKIGLRSPLPTTRKRWQP
;
A
#
# COMPACT_ATOMS: atom_id res chain seq x y z
N PRO A 1 13.63 20.51 3.91
CA PRO A 1 14.17 19.31 3.24
C PRO A 1 15.19 19.72 2.17
N GLN A 2 16.41 19.17 2.25
CA GLN A 2 17.48 19.40 1.27
C GLN A 2 17.56 18.20 0.32
N ILE A 3 17.77 18.44 -0.96
CA ILE A 3 17.98 17.37 -1.94
C ILE A 3 19.38 16.79 -1.68
N PRO A 4 19.53 15.47 -1.44
CA PRO A 4 20.83 14.85 -1.25
C PRO A 4 21.72 15.05 -2.47
N ASP A 5 23.03 15.19 -2.24
CA ASP A 5 23.96 15.24 -3.36
C ASP A 5 24.18 13.83 -3.97
N ARG A 6 24.79 13.79 -5.15
CA ARG A 6 25.01 12.53 -5.86
C ARG A 6 25.96 11.58 -5.12
N ALA A 7 26.96 12.12 -4.44
CA ALA A 7 27.95 11.32 -3.72
C ALA A 7 27.33 10.65 -2.48
N GLU A 8 26.42 11.34 -1.79
CA GLU A 8 25.63 10.79 -0.69
C GLU A 8 24.73 9.65 -1.16
N ILE A 9 24.04 9.82 -2.31
CA ILE A 9 23.19 8.77 -2.89
C ILE A 9 24.02 7.54 -3.28
N GLU A 10 25.14 7.73 -3.99
CA GLU A 10 26.04 6.64 -4.38
C GLU A 10 26.64 5.91 -3.16
N LYS A 11 26.95 6.66 -2.10
CA LYS A 11 27.39 6.10 -0.81
C LYS A 11 26.31 5.29 -0.12
N ASP A 12 25.02 5.57 -0.26
CA ASP A 12 23.98 4.83 0.45
C ASP A 12 23.32 3.72 -0.39
N LEU A 13 23.40 3.79 -1.72
CA LEU A 13 22.82 2.82 -2.66
C LEU A 13 23.22 1.38 -2.37
N HIS A 14 24.48 1.13 -2.03
CA HIS A 14 24.99 -0.21 -1.74
C HIS A 14 24.45 -0.83 -0.43
N LYS A 15 23.70 -0.07 0.36
CA LYS A 15 23.01 -0.55 1.57
C LYS A 15 21.63 -1.12 1.24
N VAL A 16 21.10 -0.85 0.05
CA VAL A 16 19.76 -1.31 -0.37
C VAL A 16 19.90 -2.67 -1.05
N ASP A 17 19.77 -3.75 -0.27
CA ASP A 17 19.74 -5.11 -0.78
C ASP A 17 18.75 -5.97 0.02
N TYR A 18 17.66 -6.39 -0.62
CA TYR A 18 16.64 -7.22 0.04
C TYR A 18 17.18 -8.62 0.42
N ARG A 19 18.27 -9.08 -0.22
CA ARG A 19 18.87 -10.39 0.03
C ARG A 19 19.60 -10.46 1.37
N ALA A 20 19.93 -9.30 1.95
CA ALA A 20 20.50 -9.20 3.29
C ALA A 20 19.46 -9.44 4.40
N ILE A 21 18.20 -9.72 4.05
CA ILE A 21 17.12 -10.06 4.97
C ILE A 21 16.73 -11.52 4.74
N ARG A 22 16.73 -12.31 5.81
CA ARG A 22 16.17 -13.67 5.81
C ARG A 22 15.01 -13.77 6.78
N VAL A 23 14.03 -14.60 6.42
CA VAL A 23 12.89 -14.91 7.26
C VAL A 23 12.82 -16.41 7.45
N GLU A 24 13.06 -16.88 8.67
CA GLU A 24 13.11 -18.30 9.02
C GLU A 24 12.45 -18.50 10.38
N ASN A 25 11.60 -19.52 10.55
CA ASN A 25 10.95 -19.85 11.83
C ASN A 25 10.28 -18.66 12.54
N CYS A 26 9.60 -17.78 11.78
CA CYS A 26 8.98 -16.54 12.28
C CYS A 26 9.98 -15.53 12.89
N GLN A 27 11.26 -15.64 12.56
CA GLN A 27 12.30 -14.69 12.92
C GLN A 27 12.79 -13.96 11.67
N VAL A 28 13.15 -12.69 11.84
CA VAL A 28 13.78 -11.88 10.80
C VAL A 28 15.24 -11.72 11.17
N LEU A 29 16.13 -12.13 10.27
CA LEU A 29 17.58 -12.05 10.43
C LEU A 29 18.14 -11.03 9.44
N PHE A 30 19.04 -10.18 9.92
CA PHE A 30 19.80 -9.24 9.11
C PHE A 30 21.23 -9.75 8.93
N GLU A 31 21.66 -9.88 7.68
CA GLU A 31 23.04 -10.26 7.34
C GLU A 31 24.02 -9.09 7.51
N ARG A 32 23.51 -7.85 7.63
CA ARG A 32 24.30 -6.63 7.82
C ARG A 32 23.68 -5.71 8.86
N ASP A 33 24.50 -5.12 9.73
CA ASP A 33 24.06 -4.22 10.80
C ASP A 33 23.43 -2.91 10.32
N ASP A 34 23.71 -2.49 9.08
CA ASP A 34 23.18 -1.27 8.46
C ASP A 34 21.85 -1.49 7.73
N THR A 35 21.31 -2.72 7.73
CA THR A 35 20.04 -3.07 7.09
C THR A 35 18.87 -2.42 7.79
N ARG A 36 17.94 -1.84 7.02
CA ARG A 36 16.68 -1.28 7.50
C ARG A 36 15.53 -1.74 6.62
N ILE A 37 14.38 -1.98 7.23
CA ILE A 37 13.15 -2.36 6.53
C ILE A 37 12.22 -1.13 6.45
N ASP A 38 11.70 -0.88 5.25
CA ASP A 38 10.56 0.02 5.03
C ASP A 38 9.42 -0.78 4.38
N LEU A 39 8.27 -0.86 5.06
CA LEU A 39 7.07 -1.55 4.58
C LEU A 39 6.02 -0.59 4.03
N GLY A 40 6.32 0.70 3.87
CA GLY A 40 5.35 1.72 3.47
C GLY A 40 4.62 1.42 2.15
N ALA A 41 5.28 0.69 1.24
CA ALA A 41 4.71 0.28 -0.05
C ALA A 41 3.69 -0.87 0.05
N ILE A 42 3.72 -1.69 1.09
CA ILE A 42 2.89 -2.92 1.21
C ILE A 42 1.99 -2.93 2.46
N ALA A 43 2.35 -2.22 3.52
CA ALA A 43 1.70 -2.27 4.82
C ALA A 43 0.19 -1.97 4.74
N LYS A 44 -0.20 -0.96 3.95
CA LYS A 44 -1.62 -0.59 3.80
C LYS A 44 -2.46 -1.67 3.12
N GLY A 45 -1.88 -2.42 2.18
CA GLY A 45 -2.54 -3.58 1.57
C GLY A 45 -2.82 -4.65 2.61
N PHE A 46 -1.77 -5.06 3.33
CA PHE A 46 -1.87 -6.05 4.39
C PHE A 46 -2.89 -5.68 5.48
N ILE A 47 -2.91 -4.42 5.92
CA ILE A 47 -3.89 -3.94 6.90
C ILE A 47 -5.32 -4.01 6.34
N ALA A 48 -5.53 -3.65 5.07
CA ALA A 48 -6.85 -3.77 4.43
C ALA A 48 -7.33 -5.22 4.38
N ASP A 49 -6.43 -6.16 4.08
CA ASP A 49 -6.75 -7.59 4.07
C ASP A 49 -7.14 -8.10 5.47
N ARG A 50 -6.40 -7.72 6.51
CA ARG A 50 -6.73 -8.08 7.90
C ARG A 50 -8.05 -7.48 8.38
N LEU A 51 -8.33 -6.24 7.97
CA LEU A 51 -9.63 -5.61 8.26
C LEU A 51 -10.77 -6.33 7.55
N LYS A 52 -10.56 -6.79 6.31
CA LYS A 52 -11.56 -7.59 5.59
C LYS A 52 -11.87 -8.88 6.35
N GLU A 53 -10.84 -9.64 6.72
CA GLU A 53 -10.99 -10.89 7.50
C GLU A 53 -11.79 -10.63 8.78
N TYR A 54 -11.40 -9.61 9.54
CA TYR A 54 -12.10 -9.21 10.78
C TYR A 54 -13.57 -8.85 10.54
N LEU A 55 -13.88 -8.10 9.47
CA LEU A 55 -15.26 -7.73 9.16
C LEU A 55 -16.10 -8.95 8.76
N GLU A 56 -15.54 -9.86 7.96
CA GLU A 56 -16.19 -11.11 7.58
C GLU A 56 -16.49 -11.98 8.82
N GLU A 57 -15.54 -12.11 9.76
CA GLU A 57 -15.72 -12.81 11.03
C GLU A 57 -16.83 -12.22 11.90
N ASN A 58 -17.07 -10.90 11.79
CA ASN A 58 -18.15 -10.20 12.49
C ASN A 58 -19.47 -10.19 11.71
N GLY A 59 -19.59 -10.97 10.63
CA GLY A 59 -20.82 -11.11 9.85
C GLY A 59 -21.13 -9.93 8.92
N VAL A 60 -20.16 -9.07 8.66
CA VAL A 60 -20.30 -7.99 7.67
C VAL A 60 -20.21 -8.59 6.28
N THR A 61 -21.21 -8.35 5.45
CA THR A 61 -21.30 -8.90 4.09
C THR A 61 -21.06 -7.87 2.99
N SER A 62 -21.02 -6.57 3.34
CA SER A 62 -20.87 -5.46 2.41
C SER A 62 -20.10 -4.31 3.05
N ALA A 63 -18.94 -3.93 2.49
CA ALA A 63 -18.13 -2.81 2.96
C ALA A 63 -17.15 -2.28 1.91
N VAL A 64 -16.70 -1.03 2.10
CA VAL A 64 -15.55 -0.45 1.39
C VAL A 64 -14.52 -0.01 2.43
N ILE A 65 -13.30 -0.53 2.32
CA ILE A 65 -12.16 -0.18 3.15
C ILE A 65 -11.25 0.74 2.35
N ASN A 66 -10.94 1.93 2.88
CA ASN A 66 -10.04 2.88 2.23
C ASN A 66 -8.94 3.33 3.19
N LEU A 67 -7.71 2.94 2.89
CA LEU A 67 -6.51 3.30 3.65
C LEU A 67 -5.62 4.21 2.79
N GLY A 68 -5.94 5.52 2.82
CA GLY A 68 -5.14 6.54 2.14
C GLY A 68 -4.99 6.28 0.64
N GLY A 69 -6.08 5.88 -0.03
CA GLY A 69 -6.12 5.58 -1.46
C GLY A 69 -5.92 4.11 -1.80
N ASN A 70 -5.50 3.26 -0.85
CA ASN A 70 -5.58 1.80 -1.02
C ASN A 70 -7.01 1.34 -0.71
N VAL A 71 -7.74 0.87 -1.72
CA VAL A 71 -9.17 0.56 -1.61
C VAL A 71 -9.40 -0.94 -1.76
N LEU A 72 -10.17 -1.51 -0.84
CA LEU A 72 -10.66 -2.89 -0.89
C LEU A 72 -12.18 -2.88 -0.75
N CYS A 73 -12.87 -3.69 -1.54
CA CYS A 73 -14.32 -3.88 -1.46
C CYS A 73 -14.65 -5.28 -0.94
N LEU A 74 -15.61 -5.37 -0.04
CA LEU A 74 -16.19 -6.60 0.48
C LEU A 74 -17.65 -6.68 -0.01
N GLY A 75 -17.98 -7.75 -0.73
CA GLY A 75 -19.33 -7.98 -1.27
C GLY A 75 -19.76 -6.95 -2.32
N GLU A 76 -21.07 -6.73 -2.38
CA GLU A 76 -21.75 -5.80 -3.30
C GLU A 76 -22.42 -4.67 -2.51
N ARG A 77 -22.86 -3.62 -3.20
CA ARG A 77 -23.65 -2.55 -2.58
C ARG A 77 -25.03 -3.08 -2.16
N PRO A 78 -25.76 -2.38 -1.27
CA PRO A 78 -27.11 -2.80 -0.85
C PRO A 78 -28.14 -2.94 -1.99
N ASP A 79 -27.88 -2.31 -3.15
CA ASP A 79 -28.69 -2.43 -4.36
C ASP A 79 -28.30 -3.62 -5.25
N GLY A 80 -27.35 -4.47 -4.82
CA GLY A 80 -26.85 -5.64 -5.58
C GLY A 80 -25.85 -5.27 -6.68
N GLU A 81 -25.47 -4.00 -6.79
CA GLU A 81 -24.54 -3.54 -7.80
C GLU A 81 -23.08 -3.56 -7.29
N PRO A 82 -22.09 -3.78 -8.15
CA PRO A 82 -20.68 -3.65 -7.78
C PRO A 82 -20.36 -2.25 -7.25
N PHE A 83 -19.40 -2.18 -6.33
CA PHE A 83 -18.86 -0.89 -5.88
C PHE A 83 -18.16 -0.14 -7.01
N LYS A 84 -18.47 1.15 -7.15
CA LYS A 84 -17.80 2.06 -8.10
C LYS A 84 -16.69 2.82 -7.38
N ILE A 85 -15.43 2.51 -7.72
CA ILE A 85 -14.25 3.16 -7.13
C ILE A 85 -13.67 4.18 -8.12
N GLY A 86 -13.53 5.42 -7.68
CA GLY A 86 -12.97 6.50 -8.49
C GLY A 86 -11.44 6.40 -8.58
N LEU A 87 -10.90 6.45 -9.80
CA LEU A 87 -9.47 6.62 -10.03
C LEU A 87 -9.16 8.10 -10.26
N ARG A 88 -8.22 8.64 -9.49
CA ARG A 88 -7.77 10.03 -9.65
C ARG A 88 -6.83 10.11 -10.86
N SER A 89 -7.14 11.00 -11.79
CA SER A 89 -6.21 11.35 -12.87
C SER A 89 -4.88 11.85 -12.28
N PRO A 90 -3.72 11.33 -12.73
CA PRO A 90 -2.42 11.84 -12.31
C PRO A 90 -2.13 13.23 -12.90
N LEU A 91 -2.87 13.62 -13.95
CA LEU A 91 -2.70 14.90 -14.63
C LEU A 91 -3.60 15.98 -14.01
N PRO A 92 -3.12 17.23 -13.93
CA PRO A 92 -3.96 18.36 -13.54
C PRO A 92 -5.18 18.43 -14.45
N THR A 93 -6.35 18.60 -13.87
CA THR A 93 -7.58 18.74 -14.62
C THR A 93 -7.57 20.10 -15.32
N THR A 94 -7.06 20.17 -16.55
CA THR A 94 -7.49 21.24 -17.47
C THR A 94 -8.96 20.95 -17.72
N ARG A 95 -9.85 21.76 -17.14
CA ARG A 95 -11.30 21.60 -17.29
C ARG A 95 -11.67 21.52 -18.78
N LYS A 96 -11.90 20.30 -19.28
CA LYS A 96 -12.97 20.07 -20.25
C LYS A 96 -14.05 19.31 -19.50
N ARG A 97 -15.10 20.05 -19.15
CA ARG A 97 -16.39 19.51 -18.69
C ARG A 97 -16.75 18.33 -19.60
N TRP A 98 -16.98 17.18 -18.98
CA TRP A 98 -17.72 16.10 -19.60
C TRP A 98 -19.13 16.64 -19.90
N GLN A 99 -19.54 16.65 -21.17
CA GLN A 99 -20.93 16.82 -21.57
C GLN A 99 -21.45 15.44 -22.00
N PRO A 100 -22.70 15.10 -21.67
CA PRO A 100 -23.26 13.77 -21.85
C PRO A 100 -23.31 13.31 -23.31
#